data_AF-A0A814KR99-F1
#
_entry.id   AF-A0A814KR99-F1
#
_cell.length_a   1.000
_cell.length_b   1.000
_cell.length_c   1.000
_cell.angle_alpha   90.00
_cell.angle_beta   90.00
_cell.angle_gamma   90.00
#
_symmetry.space_group_name_H-M   'P 1'
#
loop_
_entity.id
_entity.type
_entity.pdbx_description
1 polymer ?
#
loop_
_entity_poly.entity_id
_entity_poly.type
_entity_poly.pdbx_seq_one_letter_code
_entity_poly.pdbx_strand_id
1 'polypeptide(L)'
;MQRRDNEKEEFALHEVYAVDILVSSGEGKPRETDIRTTVYKKKDFVYQLRMKSSRVFLSEVEKRFTLMPFTLRHFEDEKRARMGVIECANHDLVEPYPVYQEKDGEFVAQFKFTLLLMPNGQMKITGLPIDLDLYESEYKITDSDIKQLLTSSTQKKKKNKKKKKSTTGQGASALDNVEAVEDDGDEDFEDEPDEKTKKKTKSKQNK
;
A
#
# COMPACT_ATOMS: atom_id res chain seq x y z
N MET A 1 11.30 -12.09 -20.06
CA MET A 1 10.12 -12.92 -20.42
C MET A 1 8.83 -12.27 -19.91
N GLN A 2 8.66 -12.07 -18.61
CA GLN A 2 7.46 -11.53 -17.93
C GLN A 2 6.67 -10.39 -18.63
N ARG A 3 7.33 -9.45 -19.34
CA ARG A 3 6.64 -8.35 -20.05
C ARG A 3 5.62 -8.78 -21.13
N ARG A 4 5.59 -10.05 -21.54
CA ARG A 4 4.59 -10.58 -22.49
C ARG A 4 3.35 -11.14 -21.81
N ASP A 5 3.47 -11.51 -20.54
CA ASP A 5 2.44 -12.22 -19.78
C ASP A 5 1.62 -11.24 -18.90
N ASN A 6 2.09 -10.00 -18.76
CA ASN A 6 1.39 -8.92 -18.07
C ASN A 6 0.40 -8.24 -19.03
N GLU A 7 -0.88 -8.20 -18.67
CA GLU A 7 -1.90 -7.40 -19.34
C GLU A 7 -1.64 -5.89 -19.14
N LYS A 8 -2.13 -5.07 -20.08
CA LYS A 8 -2.03 -3.61 -19.99
C LYS A 8 -3.32 -3.06 -19.37
N GLU A 9 -3.23 -2.63 -18.12
CA GLU A 9 -4.32 -1.95 -17.43
C GLU A 9 -4.09 -0.43 -17.40
N GLU A 10 -5.18 0.34 -17.38
CA GLU A 10 -5.16 1.78 -17.16
C GLU A 10 -5.68 2.10 -15.75
N PHE A 11 -4.98 3.00 -15.04
CA PHE A 11 -5.35 3.43 -13.70
C PHE A 11 -6.69 4.18 -13.69
N ALA A 12 -7.64 3.75 -12.85
CA ALA A 12 -8.96 4.35 -12.70
C ALA A 12 -9.13 5.12 -11.37
N LEU A 13 -10.24 5.86 -11.26
CA LEU A 13 -10.58 6.62 -10.06
C LEU A 13 -11.22 5.72 -8.99
N HIS A 14 -10.87 6.00 -7.73
CA HIS A 14 -11.23 5.27 -6.51
C HIS A 14 -10.56 3.90 -6.34
N GLU A 15 -9.50 3.64 -7.10
CA GLU A 15 -8.65 2.46 -6.91
C GLU A 15 -7.57 2.69 -5.85
N VAL A 16 -7.10 1.57 -5.28
CA VAL A 16 -6.13 1.53 -4.19
C VAL A 16 -4.97 0.62 -4.60
N TYR A 17 -3.76 1.15 -4.60
CA TYR A 17 -2.56 0.44 -5.05
C TYR A 17 -1.54 0.33 -3.93
N ALA A 18 -1.04 -0.88 -3.69
CA ALA A 18 0.19 -1.09 -2.93
C ALA A 18 1.39 -1.03 -3.89
N VAL A 19 2.15 0.06 -3.83
CA VAL A 19 3.38 0.23 -4.59
C VAL A 19 4.53 -0.38 -3.77
N ASP A 20 5.23 -1.34 -4.37
CA ASP A 20 6.37 -2.04 -3.76
C ASP A 20 7.60 -1.85 -4.64
N ILE A 21 8.56 -1.08 -4.16
CA ILE A 21 9.81 -0.75 -4.87
C ILE A 21 10.93 -1.53 -4.20
N LEU A 22 11.54 -2.46 -4.93
CA LEU A 22 12.73 -3.19 -4.50
C LEU A 22 13.89 -2.85 -5.45
N VAL A 23 15.02 -2.43 -4.89
CA VAL A 23 16.24 -2.07 -5.63
C VAL A 23 17.41 -2.85 -5.05
N SER A 24 18.21 -3.45 -5.92
CA SER A 24 19.43 -4.21 -5.59
C SER A 24 20.67 -3.44 -6.05
N SER A 25 21.77 -3.50 -5.29
CA SER A 25 23.09 -3.06 -5.76
C SER A 25 23.73 -4.00 -6.78
N GLY A 26 23.29 -5.27 -6.80
CA GLY A 26 23.84 -6.34 -7.62
C GLY A 26 23.13 -6.53 -8.97
N GLU A 27 22.83 -7.78 -9.33
CA GLU A 27 22.26 -8.12 -10.65
C GLU A 27 20.74 -7.88 -10.77
N GLY A 28 20.04 -7.59 -9.67
CA GLY A 28 18.57 -7.49 -9.64
C GLY A 28 17.88 -8.83 -9.92
N LYS A 29 18.56 -9.95 -9.60
CA LYS A 29 18.10 -11.32 -9.88
C LYS A 29 18.08 -12.13 -8.58
N PRO A 30 17.06 -11.91 -7.73
CA PRO A 30 16.91 -12.68 -6.51
C PRO A 30 16.95 -14.18 -6.78
N ARG A 31 17.66 -14.91 -5.92
CA ARG A 31 17.64 -16.37 -5.87
C ARG A 31 16.78 -16.81 -4.70
N GLU A 32 16.08 -17.92 -4.87
CA GLU A 32 15.43 -18.59 -3.75
C GLU A 32 16.51 -19.24 -2.88
N THR A 33 16.43 -19.04 -1.56
CA THR A 33 17.38 -19.60 -0.59
C THR A 33 16.76 -20.81 0.09
N ASP A 34 17.57 -21.75 0.58
CA ASP A 34 17.17 -22.83 1.50
C ASP A 34 16.55 -22.36 2.84
N ILE A 35 16.37 -21.05 3.03
CA ILE A 35 15.67 -20.47 4.19
C ILE A 35 14.19 -20.86 4.10
N ARG A 36 13.72 -21.58 5.12
CA ARG A 36 12.35 -22.06 5.20
C ARG A 36 11.32 -20.92 5.06
N THR A 37 10.45 -21.03 4.05
CA THR A 37 9.23 -20.24 3.93
C THR A 37 8.35 -20.38 5.17
N THR A 38 8.04 -19.25 5.82
CA THR A 38 7.16 -19.19 6.99
C THR A 38 5.92 -18.34 6.78
N VAL A 39 5.82 -17.60 5.66
CA VAL A 39 4.70 -16.74 5.30
C VAL A 39 3.89 -17.38 4.18
N TYR A 40 2.58 -17.41 4.36
CA TYR A 40 1.62 -18.05 3.45
C TYR A 40 0.35 -17.20 3.34
N LYS A 41 -0.40 -17.34 2.24
CA LYS A 41 -1.75 -16.74 2.06
C LYS A 41 -2.74 -17.80 1.60
N LYS A 42 -3.95 -17.84 2.15
CA LYS A 42 -5.01 -18.74 1.67
C LYS A 42 -5.45 -18.33 0.24
N LYS A 43 -5.58 -19.29 -0.67
CA LYS A 43 -6.28 -19.12 -1.96
C LYS A 43 -7.72 -19.62 -1.86
N ASP A 44 -8.59 -19.14 -2.73
CA ASP A 44 -10.00 -19.55 -2.78
C ASP A 44 -10.21 -20.82 -3.64
N PHE A 45 -9.37 -21.83 -3.40
CA PHE A 45 -9.48 -23.15 -4.02
C PHE A 45 -10.11 -24.15 -3.03
N VAL A 46 -10.89 -25.08 -3.57
CA VAL A 46 -11.56 -26.13 -2.78
C VAL A 46 -10.88 -27.47 -3.07
N TYR A 47 -10.20 -28.03 -2.06
CA TYR A 47 -9.58 -29.35 -2.13
C TYR A 47 -9.84 -30.15 -0.85
N GLN A 48 -10.14 -31.43 -0.99
CA GLN A 48 -10.43 -32.32 0.14
C GLN A 48 -9.13 -32.90 0.73
N LEU A 49 -8.53 -32.15 1.66
CA LEU A 49 -7.33 -32.56 2.41
C LEU A 49 -7.50 -33.93 3.08
N ARG A 50 -6.49 -34.79 2.93
CA ARG A 50 -6.47 -36.18 3.41
C ARG A 50 -5.97 -36.27 4.85
N MET A 51 -4.95 -35.49 5.26
CA MET A 51 -4.45 -35.55 6.65
C MET A 51 -5.34 -34.78 7.64
N LYS A 52 -5.43 -35.30 8.88
CA LYS A 52 -6.15 -34.63 9.98
C LYS A 52 -5.49 -33.31 10.39
N SER A 53 -4.15 -33.26 10.42
CA SER A 53 -3.35 -32.06 10.72
C SER A 53 -3.66 -30.91 9.76
N SER A 54 -3.66 -31.17 8.46
CA SER A 54 -3.89 -30.18 7.42
C SER A 54 -5.32 -29.62 7.48
N ARG A 55 -6.33 -30.46 7.72
CA ARG A 55 -7.71 -29.99 7.93
C ARG A 55 -7.85 -29.07 9.13
N VAL A 56 -7.24 -29.42 10.27
CA VAL A 56 -7.24 -28.57 11.48
C VAL A 56 -6.53 -27.24 11.20
N PHE A 57 -5.36 -27.29 10.57
CA PHE A 57 -4.59 -26.10 10.18
C PHE A 57 -5.39 -25.18 9.24
N LEU A 58 -6.00 -25.70 8.18
CA LEU A 58 -6.80 -24.89 7.24
C LEU A 58 -8.04 -24.28 7.93
N SER A 59 -8.72 -25.04 8.78
CA SER A 59 -9.84 -24.53 9.58
C SER A 59 -9.43 -23.42 10.57
N GLU A 60 -8.20 -23.44 11.07
CA GLU A 60 -7.67 -22.37 11.92
C GLU A 60 -7.28 -21.14 11.08
N VAL A 61 -6.61 -21.34 9.93
CA VAL A 61 -6.28 -20.28 8.96
C VAL A 61 -7.54 -19.50 8.56
N GLU A 62 -8.59 -20.22 8.17
CA GLU A 62 -9.84 -19.62 7.71
C GLU A 62 -10.55 -18.80 8.80
N LYS A 63 -10.49 -19.25 10.06
CA LYS A 63 -11.08 -18.53 11.21
C LYS A 63 -10.30 -17.29 11.63
N ARG A 64 -8.96 -17.31 11.51
CA ARG A 64 -8.07 -16.28 12.07
C ARG A 64 -7.58 -15.25 11.05
N PHE A 65 -7.35 -15.68 9.81
CA PHE A 65 -6.73 -14.85 8.77
C PHE A 65 -7.59 -14.73 7.50
N THR A 66 -8.57 -15.63 7.32
CA THR A 66 -9.49 -15.66 6.17
C THR A 66 -8.74 -15.76 4.84
N LEU A 67 -8.46 -14.63 4.16
CA LEU A 67 -7.70 -14.54 2.90
C LEU A 67 -6.43 -13.67 3.02
N MET A 68 -6.11 -13.17 4.22
CA MET A 68 -4.91 -12.37 4.46
C MET A 68 -3.65 -13.25 4.58
N PRO A 69 -2.47 -12.72 4.21
CA PRO A 69 -1.20 -13.38 4.50
C PRO A 69 -0.98 -13.55 6.01
N PHE A 70 -0.37 -14.67 6.40
CA PHE A 70 -0.09 -15.04 7.78
C PHE A 70 1.28 -15.71 7.89
N THR A 71 1.86 -15.74 9.10
CA THR A 71 3.07 -16.53 9.39
C THR A 71 2.80 -17.69 10.32
N LEU A 72 3.47 -18.82 10.08
CA LEU A 72 3.40 -20.06 10.88
C LEU A 72 3.68 -19.84 12.38
N ARG A 73 4.36 -18.75 12.76
CA ARG A 73 4.65 -18.39 14.16
C ARG A 73 3.42 -17.96 14.97
N HIS A 74 2.29 -17.65 14.32
CA HIS A 74 1.05 -17.27 15.03
C HIS A 74 0.24 -18.47 15.55
N PHE A 75 0.59 -19.70 15.17
CA PHE A 75 -0.09 -20.93 15.59
C PHE A 75 0.47 -21.41 16.93
N GLU A 76 -0.39 -21.88 17.83
CA GLU A 76 0.02 -22.36 19.16
C GLU A 76 0.92 -23.60 19.07
N ASP A 77 0.60 -24.54 18.18
CA ASP A 77 1.41 -25.72 17.89
C ASP A 77 2.11 -25.57 16.54
N GLU A 78 3.30 -24.95 16.56
CA GLU A 78 4.11 -24.76 15.37
C GLU A 78 4.46 -26.10 14.68
N LYS A 79 4.60 -27.21 15.43
CA LYS A 79 4.94 -28.52 14.84
C LYS A 79 3.77 -29.04 14.00
N ARG A 80 2.53 -28.91 14.48
CA ARG A 80 1.32 -29.26 13.70
C ARG A 80 1.13 -28.35 12.49
N ALA A 81 1.31 -27.04 12.65
CA ALA A 81 1.23 -26.09 11.54
C ALA A 81 2.26 -26.41 10.45
N ARG A 82 3.53 -26.67 10.84
CA ARG A 82 4.62 -27.08 9.95
C ARG A 82 4.35 -28.38 9.18
N MET A 83 3.53 -29.30 9.70
CA MET A 83 3.09 -30.50 8.98
C MET A 83 1.87 -30.24 8.09
N GLY A 84 0.87 -29.52 8.59
CA GLY A 84 -0.37 -29.24 7.87
C GLY A 84 -0.18 -28.36 6.63
N VAL A 85 0.75 -27.41 6.69
CA VAL A 85 1.03 -26.50 5.57
C VAL A 85 1.57 -27.20 4.32
N ILE A 86 2.27 -28.34 4.46
CA ILE A 86 2.89 -29.06 3.34
C ILE A 86 1.82 -29.58 2.38
N GLU A 87 0.77 -30.24 2.89
CA GLU A 87 -0.33 -30.72 2.07
C GLU A 87 -1.15 -29.56 1.47
N CYS A 88 -1.36 -28.48 2.24
CA CYS A 88 -2.09 -27.32 1.76
C CYS A 88 -1.35 -26.57 0.63
N ALA A 89 -0.02 -26.46 0.70
CA ALA A 89 0.80 -25.82 -0.33
C ALA A 89 0.89 -26.68 -1.61
N ASN A 90 1.06 -27.99 -1.45
CA ASN A 90 1.12 -28.94 -2.58
C ASN A 90 -0.21 -29.07 -3.37
N HIS A 91 -1.32 -28.59 -2.80
CA HIS A 91 -2.64 -28.59 -3.43
C HIS A 91 -3.19 -27.17 -3.64
N ASP A 92 -2.31 -26.16 -3.72
CA ASP A 92 -2.62 -24.74 -4.01
C ASP A 92 -3.65 -24.06 -3.09
N LEU A 93 -3.98 -24.66 -1.94
CA LEU A 93 -4.87 -24.06 -0.92
C LEU A 93 -4.20 -22.89 -0.19
N VAL A 94 -2.87 -22.92 -0.08
CA VAL A 94 -2.08 -21.80 0.44
C VAL A 94 -0.91 -21.49 -0.48
N GLU A 95 -0.74 -20.21 -0.81
CA GLU A 95 0.38 -19.68 -1.55
C GLU A 95 1.58 -19.48 -0.62
N PRO A 96 2.75 -20.09 -0.88
CA PRO A 96 3.98 -19.75 -0.18
C PRO A 96 4.52 -18.39 -0.63
N TYR A 97 5.07 -17.62 0.31
CA TYR A 97 5.85 -16.42 0.04
C TYR A 97 7.32 -16.73 0.31
N PRO A 98 8.05 -17.32 -0.65
CA PRO A 98 9.43 -17.77 -0.45
C PRO A 98 10.37 -16.61 -0.12
N VAL A 99 11.44 -16.93 0.63
CA VAL A 99 12.46 -15.97 0.99
C VAL A 99 13.48 -15.88 -0.14
N TYR A 100 13.57 -14.70 -0.73
CA TYR A 100 14.53 -14.38 -1.76
C TYR A 100 15.74 -13.63 -1.19
N GLN A 101 16.92 -13.91 -1.73
CA GLN A 101 18.15 -13.20 -1.41
C GLN A 101 18.91 -12.82 -2.68
N GLU A 102 19.68 -11.74 -2.58
CA GLU A 102 20.74 -11.41 -3.53
C GLU A 102 22.04 -12.15 -3.17
N LYS A 103 23.09 -11.93 -3.96
CA LYS A 103 24.43 -12.46 -3.64
C LYS A 103 24.92 -11.93 -2.29
N ASP A 104 25.74 -12.74 -1.62
CA ASP A 104 26.37 -12.35 -0.36
C ASP A 104 27.26 -11.10 -0.56
N GLY A 105 27.18 -10.16 0.37
CA GLY A 105 27.80 -8.82 0.28
C GLY A 105 27.03 -7.75 -0.49
N GLU A 106 25.91 -8.07 -1.16
CA GLU A 106 25.04 -7.10 -1.84
C GLU A 106 23.94 -6.56 -0.92
N PHE A 107 23.41 -5.38 -1.26
CA PHE A 107 22.34 -4.71 -0.51
C PHE A 107 21.04 -4.64 -1.32
N VAL A 108 19.90 -4.79 -0.62
CA VAL A 108 18.56 -4.61 -1.19
C VAL A 108 17.81 -3.57 -0.36
N ALA A 109 17.37 -2.49 -1.01
CA ALA A 109 16.49 -1.48 -0.42
C ALA A 109 15.04 -1.77 -0.83
N GLN A 110 14.10 -1.73 0.13
CA GLN A 110 12.67 -1.88 -0.12
C GLN A 110 11.88 -0.67 0.41
N PHE A 111 11.06 -0.08 -0.45
CA PHE A 111 10.12 0.98 -0.09
C PHE A 111 8.70 0.57 -0.50
N LYS A 112 7.82 0.46 0.50
CA LYS A 112 6.42 0.05 0.31
C LYS A 112 5.48 1.13 0.81
N PHE A 113 4.50 1.49 0.00
CA PHE A 113 3.46 2.45 0.36
C PHE A 113 2.16 2.20 -0.40
N THR A 114 1.06 2.63 0.19
CA THR A 114 -0.27 2.52 -0.39
C THR A 114 -0.73 3.88 -0.91
N LEU A 115 -1.18 3.91 -2.17
CA LEU A 115 -1.76 5.06 -2.86
C LEU A 115 -3.26 4.87 -3.05
N LEU A 116 -4.04 5.94 -2.87
CA LEU A 116 -5.44 6.05 -3.27
C LEU A 116 -5.55 7.01 -4.46
N LEU A 117 -6.26 6.62 -5.51
CA LEU A 117 -6.50 7.47 -6.69
C LEU A 117 -7.83 8.22 -6.56
N MET A 118 -7.81 9.35 -5.85
CA MET A 118 -9.00 10.18 -5.65
C MET A 118 -9.20 11.16 -6.82
N PRO A 119 -10.43 11.70 -7.04
CA PRO A 119 -10.66 12.75 -8.05
C PRO A 119 -9.80 14.01 -7.87
N ASN A 120 -9.37 14.28 -6.63
CA ASN A 120 -8.47 15.38 -6.28
C ASN A 120 -7.00 15.13 -6.68
N GLY A 121 -6.62 13.87 -6.94
CA GLY A 121 -5.25 13.43 -7.20
C GLY A 121 -4.89 12.15 -6.44
N GLN A 122 -3.65 11.70 -6.62
CA GLN A 122 -3.08 10.59 -5.85
C GLN A 122 -2.84 11.01 -4.39
N MET A 123 -3.22 10.14 -3.45
CA MET A 123 -3.03 10.35 -2.01
C MET A 123 -2.25 9.17 -1.43
N LYS A 124 -1.04 9.44 -0.93
CA LYS A 124 -0.22 8.45 -0.20
C LYS A 124 -0.71 8.38 1.24
N ILE A 125 -1.10 7.19 1.70
CA ILE A 125 -1.63 6.98 3.06
C ILE A 125 -0.67 6.23 4.00
N THR A 126 0.30 5.50 3.45
CA THR A 126 1.29 4.73 4.22
C THR A 126 2.68 4.91 3.63
N GLY A 127 3.68 4.36 4.31
CA GLY A 127 5.08 4.41 3.90
C GLY A 127 5.95 5.04 4.99
N LEU A 128 7.19 4.58 5.07
CA LEU A 128 8.14 5.06 6.07
C LEU A 128 8.64 6.47 5.70
N PRO A 129 8.87 7.37 6.67
CA PRO A 129 9.67 8.57 6.44
C PRO A 129 11.11 8.15 6.11
N ILE A 130 11.73 8.87 5.19
CA ILE A 130 13.14 8.69 4.80
C ILE A 130 13.79 10.03 5.04
N ASP A 131 14.74 10.08 5.96
CA ASP A 131 15.63 11.20 6.11
C ASP A 131 16.71 11.09 5.03
N LEU A 132 16.72 12.02 4.08
CA LEU A 132 17.65 12.01 2.94
C LEU A 132 19.05 12.48 3.35
N ASP A 133 19.18 13.24 4.44
CA ASP A 133 20.45 13.81 4.88
C ASP A 133 21.38 12.74 5.51
N LEU A 134 20.83 11.58 5.87
CA LEU A 134 21.58 10.40 6.32
C LEU A 134 22.24 9.61 5.17
N TYR A 135 21.96 9.92 3.90
CA TYR A 135 22.38 9.11 2.75
C TYR A 135 23.28 9.90 1.79
N GLU A 136 24.59 9.86 2.04
CA GLU A 136 25.58 10.34 1.08
C GLU A 136 25.75 9.35 -0.08
N SER A 137 25.75 9.87 -1.32
CA SER A 137 26.01 9.07 -2.52
C SER A 137 26.86 9.83 -3.52
N GLU A 138 27.89 9.14 -4.04
CA GLU A 138 28.74 9.63 -5.12
C GLU A 138 27.97 9.75 -6.45
N TYR A 139 26.91 8.94 -6.61
CA TYR A 139 26.13 8.87 -7.84
C TYR A 139 24.93 9.82 -7.79
N LYS A 140 24.75 10.55 -8.90
CA LYS A 140 23.58 11.42 -9.12
C LYS A 140 22.95 11.06 -10.45
N ILE A 141 21.62 11.15 -10.51
CA ILE A 141 20.85 11.01 -11.75
C ILE A 141 21.44 12.01 -12.77
N THR A 142 21.70 11.57 -13.99
CA THR A 142 22.28 12.40 -15.06
C THR A 142 21.21 12.94 -15.99
N ASP A 143 20.29 12.07 -16.41
CA ASP A 143 19.15 12.31 -17.31
C ASP A 143 18.34 13.58 -16.97
N SER A 144 18.05 14.39 -17.98
CA SER A 144 17.32 15.66 -17.86
C SER A 144 15.85 15.49 -17.55
N ASP A 145 15.23 14.48 -18.14
CA ASP A 145 13.78 14.33 -18.19
C ASP A 145 13.30 13.68 -16.89
N ILE A 146 14.07 12.70 -16.39
CA ILE A 146 13.88 12.11 -15.06
C ILE A 146 14.09 13.16 -13.96
N LYS A 147 15.09 14.05 -14.08
CA LYS A 147 15.27 15.17 -13.14
C LYS A 147 14.06 16.09 -13.09
N GLN A 148 13.57 16.53 -14.26
CA GLN A 148 12.40 17.39 -14.35
C GLN A 148 11.16 16.71 -13.74
N LEU A 149 10.99 15.40 -13.98
CA LEU A 149 9.89 14.62 -13.40
C LEU A 149 9.99 14.52 -11.87
N LEU A 150 11.17 14.26 -11.31
CA LEU A 150 11.38 14.15 -9.86
C LEU A 150 11.21 15.49 -9.13
N THR A 151 11.53 16.61 -9.77
CA THR A 151 11.26 17.97 -9.24
C THR A 151 9.79 18.37 -9.40
N SER A 152 9.01 17.69 -10.25
CA SER A 152 7.60 18.00 -10.44
C SER A 152 6.76 17.59 -9.22
N SER A 153 5.85 18.48 -8.79
CA SER A 153 5.03 18.21 -7.61
C SER A 153 4.04 17.07 -7.87
N THR A 154 4.05 16.09 -6.97
CA THR A 154 3.18 14.89 -6.99
C THR A 154 1.71 15.19 -6.70
N GLN A 155 1.36 16.41 -6.26
CA GLN A 155 -0.02 16.84 -6.05
C GLN A 155 -0.47 17.88 -7.08
N LYS A 156 -1.70 17.72 -7.59
CA LYS A 156 -2.34 18.70 -8.46
C LYS A 156 -2.68 19.95 -7.63
N LYS A 157 -1.86 21.00 -7.70
CA LYS A 157 -2.16 22.32 -7.11
C LYS A 157 -3.59 22.72 -7.48
N LYS A 158 -4.47 22.86 -6.49
CA LYS A 158 -5.84 23.37 -6.69
C LYS A 158 -5.73 24.74 -7.38
N LYS A 159 -6.18 24.84 -8.63
CA LYS A 159 -6.31 26.13 -9.32
C LYS A 159 -7.40 26.93 -8.64
N ASN A 160 -7.02 27.72 -7.63
CA ASN A 160 -7.88 28.75 -7.08
C ASN A 160 -8.36 29.65 -8.22
N LYS A 161 -9.66 29.61 -8.52
CA LYS A 161 -10.33 30.49 -9.48
C LYS A 161 -10.31 31.92 -8.93
N LYS A 162 -9.16 32.60 -9.00
CA LYS A 162 -9.08 34.06 -8.86
C LYS A 162 -10.02 34.66 -9.91
N LYS A 163 -11.12 35.27 -9.46
CA LYS A 163 -12.08 35.98 -10.32
C LYS A 163 -11.32 36.99 -11.18
N LYS A 164 -11.30 36.76 -12.50
CA LYS A 164 -10.66 37.65 -13.48
C LYS A 164 -11.49 38.93 -13.58
N LYS A 165 -11.13 39.96 -12.81
CA LYS A 165 -11.56 41.34 -13.07
C LYS A 165 -10.52 41.96 -14.01
N SER A 166 -10.96 42.49 -15.14
CA SER A 166 -10.13 43.03 -16.20
C SER A 166 -9.71 44.47 -15.93
N THR A 167 -8.42 44.79 -16.09
CA THR A 167 -7.95 46.05 -16.71
C THR A 167 -6.48 45.92 -17.17
N THR A 168 -6.14 46.72 -18.18
CA THR A 168 -4.91 46.69 -19.01
C THR A 168 -3.68 47.33 -18.32
N GLY A 169 -2.46 46.89 -18.65
CA GLY A 169 -1.19 47.55 -18.29
C GLY A 169 0.05 46.76 -18.72
N GLN A 170 1.13 47.44 -19.12
CA GLN A 170 2.37 46.88 -19.69
C GLN A 170 3.49 46.71 -18.64
N GLY A 171 4.51 45.88 -18.93
CA GLY A 171 5.91 46.20 -18.56
C GLY A 171 6.67 45.26 -17.61
N ALA A 172 7.50 44.38 -18.21
CA ALA A 172 8.84 43.89 -17.81
C ALA A 172 9.28 43.63 -16.33
N SER A 173 9.94 42.46 -16.18
CA SER A 173 11.17 42.19 -15.39
C SER A 173 11.13 41.56 -13.97
N ALA A 174 12.24 40.86 -13.67
CA ALA A 174 12.78 40.37 -12.38
C ALA A 174 12.15 39.15 -11.66
N LEU A 175 12.90 38.05 -11.74
CA LEU A 175 13.37 37.09 -10.71
C LEU A 175 12.83 37.09 -9.26
N ASP A 176 12.88 35.87 -8.71
CA ASP A 176 12.89 35.44 -7.29
C ASP A 176 11.76 35.90 -6.35
N ASN A 177 11.03 34.91 -5.82
CA ASN A 177 11.30 34.55 -4.42
C ASN A 177 10.92 33.10 -4.09
N VAL A 178 11.78 32.47 -3.29
CA VAL A 178 11.48 31.27 -2.50
C VAL A 178 10.68 31.71 -1.28
N GLU A 179 9.66 30.95 -0.90
CA GLU A 179 9.12 31.02 0.46
C GLU A 179 8.58 29.64 0.86
N ALA A 180 8.90 29.25 2.09
CA ALA A 180 8.38 28.03 2.69
C ALA A 180 6.86 28.16 2.90
N VAL A 181 6.17 27.02 2.93
CA VAL A 181 4.84 26.96 3.52
C VAL A 181 4.97 26.03 4.70
N GLU A 182 4.78 26.60 5.88
CA GLU A 182 4.92 25.94 7.16
C GLU A 182 3.79 24.93 7.39
N ASP A 183 4.05 24.04 8.33
CA ASP A 183 3.13 23.02 8.84
C ASP A 183 2.10 23.69 9.75
N ASP A 184 0.83 23.68 9.36
CA ASP A 184 -0.30 24.14 10.17
C ASP A 184 -1.34 23.03 10.28
N GLY A 185 -1.22 22.25 11.35
CA GLY A 185 -2.25 22.21 12.38
C GLY A 185 -3.47 21.32 12.14
N ASP A 186 -3.63 20.33 13.02
CA ASP A 186 -4.85 19.55 13.17
C ASP A 186 -6.09 20.45 13.43
N GLU A 187 -7.22 20.13 12.80
CA GLU A 187 -8.55 20.56 13.28
C GLU A 187 -9.27 19.33 13.87
N ASP A 188 -9.37 19.32 15.20
CA ASP A 188 -10.10 18.33 15.99
C ASP A 188 -11.58 18.23 15.56
N PHE A 189 -12.14 17.01 15.60
CA PHE A 189 -13.57 16.77 15.39
C PHE A 189 -14.17 15.96 16.55
N GLU A 190 -14.55 16.68 17.60
CA GLU A 190 -15.44 16.30 18.71
C GLU A 190 -16.32 17.54 18.98
N ASP A 191 -17.60 17.52 19.35
CA ASP A 191 -18.70 16.52 19.38
C ASP A 191 -20.01 17.38 19.33
N GLU A 192 -21.24 16.95 19.07
CA GLU A 192 -22.18 16.21 19.94
C GLU A 192 -23.62 16.32 19.30
N PRO A 193 -24.70 15.72 19.85
CA PRO A 193 -25.90 15.32 19.07
C PRO A 193 -27.15 16.23 19.16
N ASP A 194 -28.00 16.17 18.12
CA ASP A 194 -29.34 16.76 18.09
C ASP A 194 -30.41 15.87 18.77
N GLU A 195 -31.06 16.34 19.84
CA GLU A 195 -32.30 15.75 20.37
C GLU A 195 -33.42 16.79 20.57
N LYS A 196 -34.65 16.37 20.22
CA LYS A 196 -35.97 16.93 20.58
C LYS A 196 -36.54 18.08 19.73
N THR A 197 -37.53 17.71 18.92
CA THR A 197 -38.77 18.49 18.77
C THR A 197 -40.00 17.62 19.09
N LYS A 198 -40.64 17.87 20.24
CA LYS A 198 -41.89 17.20 20.67
C LYS A 198 -43.12 18.07 20.40
N LYS A 199 -44.27 17.40 20.14
CA LYS A 199 -45.67 17.86 19.95
C LYS A 199 -46.10 17.78 18.45
N LYS A 200 -47.30 17.30 18.10
CA LYS A 200 -48.47 16.85 18.88
C LYS A 200 -49.45 16.10 17.94
N THR A 201 -49.95 14.91 18.32
CA THR A 201 -51.37 14.48 18.14
C THR A 201 -51.65 13.17 18.87
N LYS A 202 -52.78 13.08 19.58
CA LYS A 202 -53.32 11.85 20.21
C LYS A 202 -54.57 11.38 19.45
N SER A 203 -54.62 10.11 19.02
CA SER A 203 -55.77 9.31 18.52
C SER A 203 -55.20 8.02 17.90
N LYS A 204 -55.69 6.78 18.06
CA LYS A 204 -56.78 6.12 18.84
C LYS A 204 -56.26 4.70 19.19
N GLN A 205 -56.43 4.18 20.42
CA GLN A 205 -57.57 3.37 20.91
C GLN A 205 -57.60 1.90 20.42
N ASN A 206 -57.85 0.98 21.37
CA ASN A 206 -57.87 -0.50 21.28
C ASN A 206 -56.48 -1.16 21.18
N LYS A 207 -56.21 -2.28 21.88
CA LYS A 207 -57.07 -3.16 22.70
C LYS A 207 -56.33 -3.62 23.95
#